data_AF-A0A067TMB4-F1
#
_entry.id   AF-A0A067TMB4-F1
#
_cell.length_a   1.000
_cell.length_b   1.000
_cell.length_c   1.000
_cell.angle_alpha   90.00
_cell.angle_beta   90.00
_cell.angle_gamma   90.00
#
_symmetry.space_group_name_H-M   'P 1'
#
loop_
_entity.id
_entity.type
_entity.pdbx_description
1 polymer ?
#
loop_
_entity_poly.entity_id
_entity_poly.type
_entity_poly.pdbx_seq_one_letter_code
_entity_poly.pdbx_strand_id
1 'polypeptide(L)'
;MHSSPTTQIPSPAPGFATTNQSQTTHAQNAKSPGAERPLADIISDQFPPFDAQTLVCQPFENEAVRDAKFEEELGGMLLKAILETHAWAAARPKHEAALETQKLEDQISQIMATEREQGMCSPAPSTSSSFFRLRIVEQTRERLGEFVRRMKTALAALTGTPF
;
A
#
# COMPACT_ATOMS: atom_id res chain seq x y z
N MET A 1 -18.67 22.14 -20.60
CA MET A 1 -18.23 20.90 -21.26
C MET A 1 -17.15 20.27 -20.39
N HIS A 2 -17.17 18.94 -20.25
CA HIS A 2 -16.26 18.03 -19.55
C HIS A 2 -16.93 17.24 -18.42
N SER A 3 -16.87 15.93 -18.65
CA SER A 3 -17.75 14.85 -18.20
C SER A 3 -17.39 14.28 -16.83
N SER A 4 -18.39 13.70 -16.17
CA SER A 4 -18.26 12.84 -15.00
C SER A 4 -17.49 11.55 -15.30
N PRO A 5 -16.78 10.95 -14.33
CA PRO A 5 -16.19 9.62 -14.49
C PRO A 5 -17.26 8.53 -14.28
N THR A 6 -17.42 7.70 -15.30
CA THR A 6 -18.20 6.45 -15.25
C THR A 6 -17.40 5.38 -14.50
N THR A 7 -17.87 5.00 -13.31
CA THR A 7 -17.39 3.80 -12.61
C THR A 7 -17.96 2.56 -13.31
N GLN A 8 -17.14 1.91 -14.13
CA GLN A 8 -17.42 0.56 -14.63
C GLN A 8 -17.12 -0.47 -13.53
N ILE A 9 -18.16 -1.20 -13.14
CA ILE A 9 -18.07 -2.39 -12.29
C ILE A 9 -17.67 -3.58 -13.19
N PRO A 10 -16.57 -4.30 -12.91
CA PRO A 10 -16.28 -5.53 -13.63
C PRO A 10 -17.18 -6.67 -13.16
N SER A 11 -17.83 -7.29 -14.13
CA SER A 11 -18.67 -8.49 -14.02
C SER A 11 -17.83 -9.71 -13.62
N PRO A 12 -18.27 -10.56 -12.67
CA PRO A 12 -17.65 -11.85 -12.43
C PRO A 12 -18.50 -12.99 -13.02
N ALA A 13 -18.04 -13.58 -14.13
CA ALA A 13 -18.26 -14.98 -14.53
C ALA A 13 -17.46 -15.25 -15.80
N PRO A 14 -16.72 -16.39 -15.90
CA PRO A 14 -17.42 -17.64 -16.16
C PRO A 14 -16.84 -18.87 -15.45
N GLY A 15 -17.75 -19.78 -15.07
CA GLY A 15 -17.57 -21.22 -15.26
C GLY A 15 -16.53 -21.94 -14.41
N PHE A 16 -16.95 -22.42 -13.23
CA PHE A 16 -16.38 -23.65 -12.68
C PHE A 16 -16.86 -24.84 -13.52
N ALA A 17 -16.14 -25.13 -14.59
CA ALA A 17 -16.19 -26.42 -15.28
C ALA A 17 -14.77 -26.99 -15.29
N THR A 18 -14.32 -27.51 -14.13
CA THR A 18 -13.20 -28.44 -14.10
C THR A 18 -13.79 -29.85 -14.05
N THR A 19 -14.22 -30.30 -15.22
CA THR A 19 -14.26 -31.72 -15.55
C THR A 19 -12.80 -32.20 -15.58
N ASN A 20 -12.28 -32.68 -14.45
CA ASN A 20 -11.15 -33.59 -14.48
C ASN A 20 -11.68 -34.96 -14.91
N GLN A 21 -11.75 -35.13 -16.23
CA GLN A 21 -11.63 -36.45 -16.85
C GLN A 21 -10.26 -37.00 -16.44
N SER A 22 -10.23 -37.77 -15.35
CA SER A 22 -9.24 -38.83 -15.23
C SER A 22 -9.51 -39.81 -16.35
N GLN A 23 -8.78 -39.67 -17.46
CA GLN A 23 -8.63 -40.71 -18.46
C GLN A 23 -7.92 -41.89 -17.79
N THR A 24 -8.67 -42.73 -17.09
CA THR A 24 -8.35 -44.15 -17.08
C THR A 24 -8.51 -44.63 -18.51
N THR A 25 -7.38 -44.78 -19.20
CA THR A 25 -7.24 -45.59 -20.41
C THR A 25 -7.49 -47.06 -20.06
N HIS A 26 -8.71 -47.39 -19.66
CA HIS A 26 -9.22 -48.74 -19.78
C HIS A 26 -9.50 -48.99 -21.25
N ALA A 27 -8.47 -49.42 -21.98
CA ALA A 27 -8.64 -50.21 -23.18
C ALA A 27 -9.26 -51.57 -22.78
N GLN A 28 -10.50 -51.56 -22.30
CA GLN A 28 -11.29 -52.76 -22.12
C GLN A 28 -11.86 -53.14 -23.48
N ASN A 29 -11.07 -53.99 -24.14
CA ASN A 29 -11.49 -55.06 -25.02
C ASN A 29 -13.03 -55.22 -25.11
N ALA A 30 -13.62 -54.65 -26.17
CA ALA A 30 -15.01 -54.84 -26.51
C ALA A 30 -15.24 -56.33 -26.84
N LYS A 31 -15.78 -57.10 -25.89
CA LYS A 31 -16.20 -58.49 -26.12
C LYS A 31 -17.61 -58.76 -25.59
N SER A 32 -18.53 -58.77 -26.56
CA SER A 32 -19.86 -59.38 -26.67
C SER A 32 -20.90 -59.24 -25.53
N PRO A 33 -22.16 -58.93 -25.86
CA PRO A 33 -23.29 -59.07 -24.94
C PRO A 33 -23.73 -60.55 -24.87
N GLY A 34 -23.89 -61.12 -23.68
CA GLY A 34 -24.82 -62.25 -23.51
C GLY A 34 -24.42 -63.47 -22.65
N ALA A 35 -23.26 -63.51 -22.00
CA ALA A 35 -22.94 -64.60 -21.06
C ALA A 35 -22.54 -64.01 -19.69
N GLU A 36 -23.34 -64.25 -18.66
CA GLU A 36 -22.99 -63.92 -17.28
C GLU A 36 -21.66 -64.60 -16.94
N ARG A 37 -20.66 -63.81 -16.56
CA ARG A 37 -19.40 -64.38 -16.07
C ARG A 37 -19.69 -65.13 -14.76
N PRO A 38 -19.20 -66.36 -14.59
CA PRO A 38 -19.33 -67.09 -13.34
C PRO A 38 -18.85 -66.22 -12.17
N LEU A 39 -19.62 -66.18 -11.08
CA LEU A 39 -19.30 -65.40 -9.89
C LEU A 39 -17.90 -65.74 -9.33
N ALA A 40 -17.49 -67.00 -9.49
CA ALA A 40 -16.16 -67.49 -9.11
C ALA A 40 -15.02 -66.76 -9.87
N ASP A 41 -15.22 -66.42 -11.15
CA ASP A 41 -14.21 -65.70 -11.94
C ASP A 41 -14.11 -64.24 -11.49
N ILE A 42 -15.24 -63.61 -11.16
CA ILE A 42 -15.30 -62.21 -10.68
C ILE A 42 -14.61 -62.07 -9.32
N ILE A 43 -14.79 -63.07 -8.43
CA ILE A 43 -14.17 -63.05 -7.10
C ILE A 43 -12.68 -63.41 -7.17
N SER A 44 -12.28 -64.16 -8.20
CA SER A 44 -10.88 -64.55 -8.43
C SER A 44 -10.07 -63.45 -9.14
N ASP A 45 -10.73 -62.49 -9.78
CA ASP A 45 -10.05 -61.32 -10.37
C ASP A 45 -9.37 -60.52 -9.27
N GLN A 46 -8.03 -60.44 -9.34
CA GLN A 46 -7.25 -59.62 -8.44
C GLN A 46 -7.47 -58.14 -8.79
N PHE A 47 -7.83 -57.34 -7.77
CA PHE A 47 -7.94 -55.90 -7.95
C PHE A 47 -6.60 -55.32 -8.43
N PRO A 48 -6.62 -54.36 -9.36
CA PRO A 48 -5.42 -53.61 -9.70
C PRO A 48 -4.80 -53.03 -8.43
N PRO A 49 -3.45 -53.02 -8.31
CA PRO A 49 -2.80 -52.40 -7.18
C PRO A 49 -3.18 -50.92 -7.12
N PHE A 50 -3.70 -50.49 -5.97
CA PHE A 50 -4.06 -49.10 -5.74
C PHE A 50 -2.82 -48.29 -5.36
N ASP A 51 -2.44 -47.33 -6.20
CA ASP A 51 -1.37 -46.40 -5.90
C ASP A 51 -1.94 -45.19 -5.15
N ALA A 52 -2.02 -45.32 -3.82
CA ALA A 52 -2.47 -44.25 -2.94
C ALA A 52 -1.56 -43.01 -3.01
N GLN A 53 -0.26 -43.22 -3.25
CA GLN A 53 0.73 -42.14 -3.17
C GLN A 53 0.52 -41.14 -4.31
N THR A 54 0.41 -41.63 -5.54
CA THR A 54 0.23 -40.74 -6.70
C THR A 54 -1.18 -40.20 -6.81
N LEU A 55 -2.20 -41.01 -6.48
CA LEU A 55 -3.60 -40.63 -6.68
C LEU A 55 -4.16 -39.75 -5.56
N VAL A 56 -3.70 -39.95 -4.33
CA VAL A 56 -4.25 -39.26 -3.15
C VAL A 56 -3.24 -38.31 -2.54
N CYS A 57 -2.04 -38.77 -2.18
CA CYS A 57 -1.09 -37.96 -1.43
C CYS A 57 -0.47 -36.83 -2.27
N GLN A 58 0.01 -37.15 -3.48
CA GLN A 58 0.78 -36.22 -4.31
C GLN A 58 0.03 -34.92 -4.68
N PRO A 59 -1.29 -34.93 -4.98
CA PRO A 59 -2.04 -33.69 -5.20
C PRO A 59 -2.01 -32.73 -4.01
N PHE A 60 -2.11 -33.23 -2.77
CA PHE A 60 -2.06 -32.37 -1.58
C PHE A 60 -0.65 -31.86 -1.29
N GLU A 61 0.37 -32.68 -1.53
CA GLU A 61 1.76 -32.23 -1.43
C GLU A 61 2.06 -31.12 -2.44
N ASN A 62 1.59 -31.29 -3.68
CA ASN A 62 1.70 -30.26 -4.72
C ASN A 62 0.94 -28.99 -4.33
N GLU A 63 -0.26 -29.11 -3.78
CA GLU A 63 -1.05 -27.97 -3.29
C GLU A 63 -0.30 -27.22 -2.19
N ALA A 64 0.21 -27.92 -1.19
CA ALA A 64 0.97 -27.31 -0.09
C ALA A 64 2.20 -26.55 -0.57
N VAL A 65 2.90 -27.06 -1.60
CA VAL A 65 4.03 -26.35 -2.23
C VAL A 65 3.56 -25.09 -2.96
N ARG A 66 2.42 -25.13 -3.65
CA ARG A 66 1.86 -23.94 -4.31
C ARG A 66 1.43 -22.89 -3.31
N ASP A 67 0.77 -23.29 -2.23
CA ASP A 67 0.32 -22.39 -1.16
C ASP A 67 1.51 -21.69 -0.51
N ALA A 68 2.56 -22.44 -0.16
CA ALA A 68 3.79 -21.87 0.39
C ALA A 68 4.41 -20.82 -0.55
N LYS A 69 4.45 -21.10 -1.86
CA LYS A 69 4.95 -20.15 -2.86
C LYS A 69 4.06 -18.91 -2.98
N PHE A 70 2.74 -19.10 -2.95
CA PHE A 70 1.78 -18.00 -3.02
C PHE A 70 1.90 -17.08 -1.79
N GLU A 71 2.03 -17.66 -0.60
CA GLU A 71 2.24 -16.89 0.64
C GLU A 71 3.53 -16.07 0.59
N GLU A 72 4.62 -16.64 0.08
CA GLU A 72 5.89 -15.94 -0.12
C GLU A 72 5.74 -14.76 -1.09
N GLU A 73 5.12 -14.99 -2.25
CA GLU A 73 4.91 -13.96 -3.27
C GLU A 73 3.99 -12.84 -2.76
N LEU A 74 2.89 -13.20 -2.10
CA LEU A 74 1.96 -12.26 -1.48
C LEU A 74 2.64 -11.42 -0.40
N GLY A 75 3.43 -12.06 0.47
CA GLY A 75 4.22 -11.39 1.49
C GLY A 75 5.19 -10.37 0.87
N GLY A 76 5.89 -10.76 -0.20
CA GLY A 76 6.79 -9.89 -0.94
C GLY A 76 6.07 -8.68 -1.56
N MET A 77 4.92 -8.89 -2.22
CA MET A 77 4.12 -7.82 -2.80
C MET A 77 3.60 -6.85 -1.73
N LEU A 78 3.10 -7.37 -0.61
CA LEU A 78 2.56 -6.55 0.46
C LEU A 78 3.65 -5.69 1.10
N LEU A 79 4.81 -6.27 1.39
CA LEU A 79 5.94 -5.53 1.94
C LEU A 79 6.38 -4.41 0.99
N LYS A 80 6.48 -4.69 -0.31
CA LYS A 80 6.81 -3.69 -1.32
C LYS A 80 5.82 -2.54 -1.34
N ALA A 81 4.51 -2.83 -1.35
CA ALA A 81 3.46 -1.82 -1.34
C ALA A 81 3.51 -0.93 -0.09
N ILE A 82 3.78 -1.51 1.08
CA ILE A 82 3.94 -0.76 2.35
C ILE A 82 5.15 0.17 2.27
N LEU A 83 6.30 -0.34 1.78
CA LEU A 83 7.53 0.47 1.67
C LEU A 83 7.37 1.63 0.69
N GLU A 84 6.75 1.39 -0.47
CA GLU A 84 6.47 2.45 -1.46
C GLU A 84 5.51 3.50 -0.89
N THR A 85 4.45 3.06 -0.21
CA THR A 85 3.48 3.97 0.44
C THR A 85 4.15 4.80 1.52
N HIS A 86 5.00 4.19 2.36
CA HIS A 86 5.76 4.90 3.38
C HIS A 86 6.74 5.91 2.76
N ALA A 87 7.48 5.51 1.73
CA ALA A 87 8.41 6.40 1.04
C ALA A 87 7.69 7.62 0.45
N TRP A 88 6.53 7.40 -0.19
CA TRP A 88 5.70 8.48 -0.72
C TRP A 88 5.16 9.40 0.38
N ALA A 89 4.59 8.83 1.45
CA ALA A 89 4.07 9.58 2.58
C ALA A 89 5.16 10.37 3.32
N ALA A 90 6.39 9.85 3.39
CA ALA A 90 7.52 10.53 4.01
C ALA A 90 8.13 11.63 3.13
N ALA A 91 8.13 11.47 1.81
CA ALA A 91 8.64 12.46 0.87
C ALA A 91 7.71 13.67 0.71
N ARG A 92 6.40 13.45 0.79
CA ARG A 92 5.38 14.45 0.47
C ARG A 92 5.42 15.70 1.37
N PRO A 93 5.50 15.62 2.71
CA PRO A 93 5.57 16.80 3.57
C PRO A 93 6.78 17.70 3.26
N LYS A 94 7.92 17.10 2.93
CA LYS A 94 9.13 17.86 2.58
C LYS A 94 8.95 18.61 1.25
N HIS A 95 8.36 17.95 0.26
CA HIS A 95 8.09 18.57 -1.03
C HIS A 95 7.06 19.70 -0.92
N GLU A 96 5.95 19.47 -0.21
CA GLU A 96 4.90 20.47 0.01
C GLU A 96 5.44 21.67 0.79
N ALA A 97 6.19 21.45 1.88
CA ALA A 97 6.81 22.53 2.66
C ALA A 97 7.83 23.35 1.83
N ALA A 98 8.62 22.70 0.98
CA ALA A 98 9.55 23.40 0.09
C ALA A 98 8.82 24.27 -0.94
N LEU A 99 7.72 23.76 -1.51
CA LEU A 99 6.87 24.48 -2.46
C LEU A 99 6.22 25.71 -1.80
N GLU A 100 5.71 25.56 -0.58
CA GLU A 100 5.14 26.68 0.18
C GLU A 100 6.18 27.72 0.55
N THR A 101 7.39 27.29 0.94
CA THR A 101 8.51 28.18 1.24
C THR A 101 8.89 29.00 0.01
N GLN A 102 9.06 28.35 -1.14
CA GLN A 102 9.37 29.01 -2.40
C GLN A 102 8.29 30.03 -2.79
N LYS A 103 7.01 29.66 -2.66
CA LYS A 103 5.89 30.57 -2.91
C LYS A 103 5.95 31.83 -2.04
N LEU A 104 6.28 31.68 -0.76
CA LEU A 104 6.42 32.82 0.16
C LEU A 104 7.63 33.68 -0.22
N GLU A 105 8.75 33.08 -0.61
CA GLU A 105 9.94 33.80 -1.08
C GLU A 105 9.66 34.62 -2.34
N ASP A 106 8.91 34.06 -3.29
CA ASP A 106 8.48 34.75 -4.50
C ASP A 106 7.57 35.93 -4.17
N GLN A 107 6.60 35.74 -3.26
CA GLN A 107 5.70 36.81 -2.80
C GLN A 107 6.47 37.94 -2.10
N ILE A 108 7.44 37.61 -1.24
CA ILE A 108 8.30 38.61 -0.60
C ILE A 108 9.12 39.36 -1.65
N SER A 109 9.67 38.65 -2.64
CA SER A 109 10.43 39.26 -3.74
C SER A 109 9.58 40.22 -4.57
N GLN A 110 8.33 39.84 -4.84
CA GLN A 110 7.36 40.69 -5.52
C GLN A 110 7.04 41.95 -4.71
N ILE A 111 6.77 41.81 -3.40
CA ILE A 111 6.50 42.97 -2.53
C ILE A 111 7.70 43.91 -2.51
N MET A 112 8.92 43.40 -2.34
CA MET A 112 10.13 44.21 -2.37
C MET A 112 10.32 44.95 -3.70
N ALA A 113 9.97 44.34 -4.83
CA ALA A 113 9.99 45.00 -6.13
C ALA A 113 8.97 46.15 -6.18
N THR A 114 7.73 45.90 -5.72
CA THR A 114 6.69 46.94 -5.70
C THR A 114 7.00 48.10 -4.73
N GLU A 115 7.59 47.83 -3.56
CA GLU A 115 8.02 48.89 -2.61
C GLU A 115 9.14 49.75 -3.20
N ARG A 116 10.06 49.12 -3.95
CA ARG A 116 11.12 49.83 -4.67
C ARG A 116 10.54 50.77 -5.73
N GLU A 117 9.56 50.30 -6.50
CA GLU A 117 8.89 51.10 -7.54
C GLU A 117 8.09 52.28 -6.97
N GLN A 118 7.48 52.12 -5.80
CA GLN A 118 6.71 53.18 -5.13
C GLN A 118 7.59 54.25 -4.45
N GLY A 119 8.92 54.15 -4.53
CA GLY A 119 9.85 55.12 -3.94
C GLY A 119 9.89 55.09 -2.41
N MET A 120 9.30 54.08 -1.77
CA MET A 120 9.31 53.92 -0.31
C MET A 120 10.63 53.32 0.21
N CYS A 121 11.42 52.68 -0.66
CA CYS A 121 12.81 52.34 -0.38
C CYS A 121 13.73 53.52 -0.69
N SER A 122 13.96 54.40 0.29
CA SER A 122 15.15 55.27 0.21
C SER A 122 16.41 54.38 0.30
N PRO A 123 17.43 54.60 -0.54
CA PRO A 123 18.70 53.91 -0.41
C PRO A 123 19.40 54.46 0.85
N ALA A 124 19.13 53.87 2.01
CA ALA A 124 19.96 54.11 3.17
C ALA A 124 21.34 53.48 2.90
N PRO A 125 22.45 54.24 3.00
CA PRO A 125 23.78 53.67 2.91
C PRO A 125 23.99 52.82 4.16
N SER A 126 24.05 51.51 3.97
CA SER A 126 24.70 50.56 4.87
C SER A 126 24.09 50.41 6.27
N THR A 127 23.95 49.15 6.65
CA THR A 127 23.62 48.65 8.00
C THR A 127 22.13 48.48 8.28
N SER A 128 21.69 47.25 8.03
CA SER A 128 20.55 46.58 8.66
C SER A 128 19.21 46.56 7.92
N SER A 129 19.22 45.89 6.76
CA SER A 129 18.06 45.14 6.27
C SER A 129 17.72 43.92 7.15
N SER A 130 18.54 43.63 8.18
CA SER A 130 18.29 42.61 9.19
C SER A 130 17.23 43.02 10.21
N PHE A 131 16.95 44.30 10.45
CA PHE A 131 16.05 44.70 11.56
C PHE A 131 14.58 44.33 11.34
N PHE A 132 14.03 44.42 10.11
CA PHE A 132 12.61 44.14 9.89
C PHE A 132 12.30 42.64 9.84
N ARG A 133 13.19 41.81 9.24
CA ARG A 133 13.07 40.34 9.31
C ARG A 133 13.28 39.82 10.74
N LEU A 134 14.22 40.39 11.50
CA LEU A 134 14.45 39.97 12.89
C LEU A 134 13.24 40.30 13.77
N ARG A 135 12.57 41.44 13.58
CA ARG A 135 11.44 41.86 14.44
C ARG A 135 10.24 40.90 14.38
N ILE A 136 9.88 40.43 13.18
CA ILE A 136 8.74 39.51 13.01
C ILE A 136 9.07 38.11 13.56
N VAL A 137 10.29 37.63 13.32
CA VAL A 137 10.75 36.33 13.85
C VAL A 137 10.86 36.40 15.38
N GLU A 138 11.39 37.48 15.93
CA GLU A 138 11.53 37.67 17.38
C GLU A 138 10.16 37.74 18.07
N GLN A 139 9.20 38.48 17.50
CA GLN A 139 7.85 38.58 18.06
C GLN A 139 7.12 37.22 18.04
N THR A 140 7.32 36.42 17.00
CA THR A 140 6.75 35.06 16.92
C THR A 140 7.41 34.13 17.94
N ARG A 141 8.73 34.25 18.14
CA ARG A 141 9.50 33.51 19.14
C ARG A 141 9.04 33.82 20.57
N GLU A 142 8.81 35.10 20.87
CA GLU A 142 8.30 35.55 22.18
C GLU A 142 6.91 34.99 22.47
N ARG A 143 5.99 35.08 21.50
CA ARG A 143 4.62 34.55 21.63
C ARG A 143 4.61 33.03 21.84
N LEU A 144 5.45 32.31 21.10
CA LEU A 144 5.59 30.85 21.28
C LEU A 144 6.16 30.51 22.65
N GLY A 145 7.18 31.24 23.12
CA GLY A 145 7.75 31.08 24.45
C GLY A 145 6.74 31.32 25.56
N GLU A 146 5.90 32.35 25.43
CA GLU A 146 4.82 32.63 26.37
C GLU A 146 3.76 31.51 26.39
N PHE A 147 3.34 31.04 25.22
CA PHE A 147 2.40 29.93 25.09
C PHE A 147 2.90 28.65 25.76
N VAL A 148 4.14 28.26 25.48
CA VAL A 148 4.77 27.08 26.09
C VAL A 148 4.87 27.24 27.60
N ARG A 149 5.18 28.45 28.10
CA ARG A 149 5.21 28.72 29.54
C ARG A 149 3.83 28.54 30.18
N ARG A 150 2.78 29.10 29.57
CA ARG A 150 1.39 28.93 30.03
C ARG A 150 0.96 27.46 30.03
N MET A 151 1.33 26.71 29.00
CA MET A 151 1.02 25.28 28.91
C MET A 151 1.74 24.47 30.01
N LYS A 152 3.03 24.75 30.25
CA LYS A 152 3.78 24.13 31.34
C LYS A 152 3.19 24.46 32.71
N THR A 153 2.78 25.70 32.95
CA THR A 153 2.11 26.10 34.19
C THR A 153 0.77 25.40 34.37
N ALA A 154 -0.05 25.33 33.32
CA ALA A 154 -1.32 24.61 33.35
C ALA A 154 -1.12 23.11 33.64
N LEU A 155 -0.11 22.49 33.00
CA LEU A 155 0.24 21.10 33.26
C LEU A 155 0.70 20.88 34.71
N ALA A 156 1.59 21.72 35.23
CA ALA A 156 2.05 21.62 36.61
C ALA A 156 0.90 21.78 37.63
N ALA A 157 -0.06 22.67 37.36
CA ALA A 157 -1.25 22.83 38.18
C ALA A 157 -2.17 21.61 38.15
N LEU A 158 -2.24 20.89 37.01
CA LEU A 158 -3.06 19.69 36.85
C LEU A 158 -2.39 18.43 37.38
N THR A 159 -1.07 18.33 37.32
CA THR A 159 -0.32 17.13 37.72
C THR A 159 0.27 17.20 39.13
N GLY A 160 0.22 18.36 39.80
CA GLY A 160 0.73 18.55 41.16
C GLY A 160 2.26 18.43 41.29
N THR A 161 2.98 18.36 40.17
CA THR A 161 4.44 18.23 40.12
C THR A 161 5.08 19.58 39.76
N PRO A 162 5.90 20.18 40.63
CA PRO A 162 6.67 21.37 40.27
C PRO A 162 7.78 21.00 39.28
N PHE A 163 7.95 21.80 38.23
CA PHE A 163 9.11 21.78 37.33
C PHE A 163 10.13 22.84 37.73
#